data_AF-A5E3H0-F1
#
_entry.id   AF-A5E3H0-F1
#
_cell.length_a   1.000
_cell.length_b   1.000
_cell.length_c   1.000
_cell.angle_alpha   90.00
_cell.angle_beta   90.00
_cell.angle_gamma   90.00
#
_symmetry.space_group_name_H-M   'P 1'
#
loop_
_entity.id
_entity.type
_entity.pdbx_description
1 polymer ?
#
loop_
_entity_poly.entity_id
_entity_poly.type
_entity_poly.pdbx_seq_one_letter_code
_entity_poly.pdbx_strand_id
1 'polypeptide(L)'
;MEALRKETPKQLTENNKKIVAALKNQKRKLLSDTLRDVRRCGLKLSFRSDIQATQGSVTLILANSTSFNDTCLVGCDTDFFRLMDLLPRLRSSASNPAEDVPITDVDKGLAAIENLIHMLVVKRLPLNLYAFEYAKLNEVYLNLLVCARMAANRQQFVPKGRRRSLLKNKQTAINETKTWLEQLVKYAKSTLNSINYFNHKANTNAFDQILVKINELSNSNTNSAILTNEVEEAIVNYENFLVNIREVLNTWKQEHLSFAFVADVILDWMNQEFSSGISLKIEEGSISAGDETTIEDCEREFRDLSSMILVSCQKICQVSDTEISEEDDNWLLLKQEKVASFIKSSHIKSIISKLSKCLELVTSISPLDSDMVSHLCAFTSPLVENYVKLCSIVLQKSAENYTDLTENHVSFGICFVHVGYKRILFT
;
A
#
# COMPACT_ATOMS: atom_id res chain seq x y z
N MET A 1 -5.50 -5.87 38.05
CA MET A 1 -4.13 -5.60 38.53
C MET A 1 -3.98 -4.26 39.26
N GLU A 2 -4.50 -3.15 38.72
CA GLU A 2 -4.38 -1.84 39.39
C GLU A 2 -5.08 -1.76 40.75
N ALA A 3 -6.24 -2.41 40.91
CA ALA A 3 -6.95 -2.49 42.19
C ALA A 3 -6.09 -3.15 43.29
N LEU A 4 -5.53 -4.34 43.03
CA LEU A 4 -4.60 -5.03 43.93
C LEU A 4 -3.40 -4.15 44.32
N ARG A 5 -2.90 -3.35 43.38
CA ARG A 5 -1.79 -2.43 43.63
C ARG A 5 -2.21 -1.25 44.52
N LYS A 6 -3.39 -0.67 44.31
CA LYS A 6 -3.92 0.43 45.14
C LYS A 6 -4.24 -0.05 46.56
N GLU A 7 -4.65 -1.31 46.71
CA GLU A 7 -4.97 -1.93 48.00
C GLU A 7 -3.74 -2.39 48.79
N THR A 8 -2.55 -2.42 48.19
CA THR A 8 -1.32 -2.84 48.86
C THR A 8 -0.81 -1.72 49.79
N PRO A 9 -0.76 -1.94 51.13
CA PRO A 9 -0.27 -0.93 52.08
C PRO A 9 1.22 -0.67 51.90
N LYS A 10 1.66 0.59 52.04
CA LYS A 10 3.07 1.00 51.86
C LYS A 10 4.00 0.64 53.04
N GLN A 11 3.46 0.32 54.22
CA GLN A 11 4.25 -0.02 55.43
C GLN A 11 3.76 -1.34 56.07
N LEU A 12 4.69 -2.23 56.46
CA LEU A 12 4.39 -3.46 57.19
C LEU A 12 4.20 -3.12 58.66
N THR A 13 2.95 -3.06 59.11
CA THR A 13 2.63 -3.01 60.54
C THR A 13 2.12 -4.38 60.99
N GLU A 14 2.23 -4.72 62.28
CA GLU A 14 1.68 -5.97 62.85
C GLU A 14 0.20 -6.19 62.47
N ASN A 15 -0.57 -5.11 62.35
CA ASN A 15 -1.98 -5.13 61.94
C ASN A 15 -2.17 -5.47 60.45
N ASN A 16 -1.21 -5.12 59.59
CA ASN A 16 -1.32 -5.29 58.13
C ASN A 16 -0.78 -6.63 57.63
N LYS A 17 -0.10 -7.42 58.47
CA LYS A 17 0.48 -8.72 58.07
C LYS A 17 -0.56 -9.68 57.45
N LYS A 18 -1.74 -9.77 58.05
CA LYS A 18 -2.83 -10.63 57.55
C LYS A 18 -3.36 -10.16 56.19
N ILE A 19 -3.50 -8.84 56.01
CA ILE A 19 -3.97 -8.22 54.77
C ILE A 19 -2.94 -8.42 53.64
N VAL A 20 -1.66 -8.22 53.93
CA VAL A 20 -0.57 -8.45 52.97
C VAL A 20 -0.50 -9.92 52.56
N ALA A 21 -0.68 -10.86 53.48
CA ALA A 21 -0.73 -12.29 53.16
C ALA A 21 -1.92 -12.64 52.25
N ALA A 22 -3.10 -12.06 52.50
CA ALA A 22 -4.28 -12.24 51.65
C ALA A 22 -4.05 -11.67 50.23
N LEU A 23 -3.49 -10.46 50.11
CA LEU A 23 -3.16 -9.84 48.82
C LEU A 23 -2.12 -10.63 48.03
N LYS A 24 -1.11 -11.23 48.69
CA LYS A 24 -0.14 -12.13 48.05
C LYS A 24 -0.82 -13.38 47.48
N ASN A 25 -1.75 -13.98 48.23
CA ASN A 25 -2.51 -15.12 47.76
C ASN A 25 -3.43 -14.75 46.58
N GLN A 26 -4.05 -13.58 46.63
CA GLN A 26 -4.87 -13.07 45.52
C GLN A 26 -4.03 -12.78 44.27
N LYS A 27 -2.82 -12.24 44.41
CA LYS A 27 -1.87 -12.07 43.30
C LYS A 27 -1.48 -13.41 42.66
N ARG A 28 -1.15 -14.43 43.47
CA ARG A 28 -0.81 -15.77 42.98
C ARG A 28 -2.00 -16.43 42.27
N LYS A 29 -3.19 -16.34 42.86
CA LYS A 29 -4.42 -16.86 42.26
C LYS A 29 -4.70 -16.20 40.91
N LEU A 30 -4.63 -14.88 40.83
CA LEU A 30 -4.80 -14.13 39.58
C LEU A 30 -3.81 -14.57 38.50
N LEU A 31 -2.53 -14.77 38.86
CA LEU A 31 -1.53 -15.24 37.90
C LEU A 31 -1.84 -16.67 37.40
N SER A 32 -2.20 -17.58 38.30
CA SER A 32 -2.55 -18.95 37.92
C SER A 32 -3.81 -19.00 37.04
N ASP A 33 -4.84 -18.23 37.38
CA ASP A 33 -6.09 -18.16 36.63
C ASP A 33 -5.83 -17.56 35.24
N THR A 34 -5.06 -16.46 35.14
CA THR A 34 -4.70 -15.86 33.85
C THR A 34 -3.88 -16.80 32.96
N LEU A 35 -2.91 -17.54 33.49
CA LEU A 35 -2.16 -18.53 32.69
C LEU A 35 -3.05 -19.68 32.21
N ARG A 36 -4.02 -20.10 33.02
CA ARG A 36 -5.01 -21.11 32.63
C ARG A 36 -5.89 -20.59 31.50
N ASP A 37 -6.35 -19.34 31.57
CA ASP A 37 -7.15 -18.71 30.53
C ASP A 37 -6.35 -18.50 29.25
N VAL A 38 -5.10 -18.03 29.34
CA VAL A 38 -4.18 -17.91 28.19
C VAL A 38 -4.01 -19.26 27.48
N ARG A 39 -3.87 -20.35 28.23
CA ARG A 39 -3.82 -21.71 27.67
C ARG A 39 -5.15 -22.10 27.02
N ARG A 40 -6.28 -21.79 27.66
CA ARG A 40 -7.63 -22.03 27.13
C ARG A 40 -7.85 -21.31 25.80
N CYS A 41 -7.34 -20.09 25.65
CA CYS A 41 -7.37 -19.35 24.39
C CYS A 41 -6.55 -20.03 23.26
N GLY A 42 -5.74 -21.05 23.58
CA GLY A 42 -4.95 -21.83 22.63
C GLY A 42 -3.46 -21.48 22.60
N LEU A 43 -2.98 -20.65 23.51
CA LEU A 43 -1.57 -20.28 23.56
C LEU A 43 -0.74 -21.32 24.30
N LYS A 44 0.42 -21.66 23.71
CA LYS A 44 1.37 -22.57 24.32
C LYS A 44 2.10 -21.85 25.46
N LEU A 45 2.23 -22.52 26.60
CA LEU A 45 2.97 -22.04 27.78
C LEU A 45 4.38 -22.64 27.86
N SER A 46 4.88 -23.23 26.77
CA SER A 46 6.22 -23.80 26.68
C SER A 46 7.08 -23.00 25.72
N PHE A 47 8.36 -22.86 26.05
CA PHE A 47 9.36 -22.37 25.12
C PHE A 47 9.52 -23.39 24.00
N ARG A 48 9.35 -22.96 22.75
CA ARG A 48 9.69 -23.79 21.61
C ARG A 48 11.09 -23.42 21.12
N SER A 49 11.93 -24.42 20.90
CA SER A 49 13.33 -24.24 20.51
C SER A 49 13.48 -23.56 19.14
N ASP A 50 12.52 -23.77 18.24
CA ASP A 50 12.43 -23.11 16.93
C ASP A 50 12.14 -21.60 17.04
N ILE A 51 11.29 -21.21 17.99
CA ILE A 51 11.00 -19.80 18.29
C ILE A 51 12.22 -19.14 18.93
N GLN A 52 12.88 -19.82 19.86
CA GLN A 52 14.07 -19.27 20.52
C GLN A 52 15.21 -19.00 19.53
N ALA A 53 15.37 -19.85 18.51
CA ALA A 53 16.35 -19.64 17.46
C ALA A 53 16.09 -18.39 16.60
N THR A 54 14.83 -17.98 16.43
CA THR A 54 14.42 -16.84 15.59
C THR A 54 14.09 -15.57 16.37
N GLN A 55 13.90 -15.68 17.70
CA GLN A 55 13.53 -14.59 18.58
C GLN A 55 14.54 -14.30 19.69
N GLY A 56 15.75 -14.90 19.63
CA GLY A 56 16.78 -14.76 20.66
C GLY A 56 17.16 -13.31 21.04
N SER A 57 16.98 -12.35 20.14
CA SER A 57 17.15 -10.92 20.41
C SER A 57 16.12 -10.07 19.67
N VAL A 58 15.88 -8.85 20.15
CA VAL A 58 15.01 -7.88 19.45
C VAL A 58 15.52 -7.61 18.04
N THR A 59 16.84 -7.50 17.85
CA THR A 59 17.48 -7.31 16.54
C THR A 59 17.13 -8.45 15.57
N LEU A 60 17.12 -9.70 16.05
CA LEU A 60 16.80 -10.85 15.23
C LEU A 60 15.31 -10.88 14.85
N ILE A 61 14.42 -10.47 15.76
CA ILE A 61 12.98 -10.33 15.48
C ILE A 61 12.77 -9.27 14.41
N LEU A 62 13.41 -8.11 14.54
CA LEU A 62 13.28 -7.02 13.57
C LEU A 62 13.86 -7.40 12.19
N ALA A 63 15.00 -8.10 12.15
CA ALA A 63 15.61 -8.55 10.91
C ALA A 63 14.75 -9.57 10.13
N ASN A 64 14.00 -10.41 10.84
CA ASN A 64 13.12 -11.42 10.24
C ASN A 64 11.67 -10.93 10.03
N SER A 65 11.35 -9.71 10.46
CA SER A 65 10.00 -9.16 10.39
C SER A 65 9.81 -8.35 9.11
N THR A 66 8.66 -8.51 8.45
CA THR A 66 8.31 -7.69 7.28
C THR A 66 7.82 -6.31 7.71
N SER A 67 8.28 -5.26 7.03
CA SER A 67 7.79 -3.89 7.26
C SER A 67 6.43 -3.67 6.59
N PHE A 68 5.61 -2.79 7.16
CA PHE A 68 4.40 -2.27 6.51
C PHE A 68 4.62 -0.96 5.76
N ASN A 69 5.88 -0.48 5.69
CA ASN A 69 6.25 0.66 4.86
C ASN A 69 5.80 0.45 3.41
N ASP A 70 5.45 1.55 2.74
CA ASP A 70 4.99 1.59 1.34
C ASP A 70 3.64 0.91 1.07
N THR A 71 2.87 0.60 2.12
CA THR A 71 1.51 0.06 2.00
C THR A 71 0.48 0.94 2.69
N CYS A 72 -0.80 0.67 2.49
CA CYS A 72 -1.87 1.34 3.23
C CYS A 72 -1.95 0.96 4.72
N LEU A 73 -1.05 0.10 5.20
CA LEU A 73 -0.96 -0.36 6.60
C LEU A 73 0.10 0.40 7.42
N VAL A 74 0.67 1.48 6.87
CA VAL A 74 1.64 2.32 7.58
C VAL A 74 1.02 2.81 8.89
N GLY A 75 1.70 2.53 10.01
CA GLY A 75 1.26 2.92 11.35
C GLY A 75 0.48 1.84 12.12
N CYS A 76 0.05 0.75 11.47
CA CYS A 76 -0.63 -0.36 12.13
C CYS A 76 0.29 -1.16 13.09
N ASP A 77 1.60 -0.90 13.11
CA ASP A 77 2.60 -1.63 13.90
C ASP A 77 3.25 -0.81 15.02
N THR A 78 2.69 0.34 15.36
CA THR A 78 3.16 1.17 16.47
C THR A 78 3.24 0.40 17.80
N ASP A 79 2.21 -0.35 18.16
CA ASP A 79 2.19 -1.17 19.37
C ASP A 79 3.08 -2.42 19.28
N PHE A 80 3.34 -2.93 18.07
CA PHE A 80 4.32 -3.99 17.87
C PHE A 80 5.73 -3.52 18.26
N PHE A 81 6.13 -2.30 17.85
CA PHE A 81 7.43 -1.74 18.26
C PHE A 81 7.48 -1.44 19.76
N ARG A 82 6.38 -0.96 20.35
CA ARG A 82 6.27 -0.79 21.81
C ARG A 82 6.45 -2.12 22.56
N LEU A 83 5.92 -3.22 22.02
CA LEU A 83 6.13 -4.55 22.57
C LEU A 83 7.59 -4.99 22.48
N MET A 84 8.28 -4.66 21.38
CA MET A 84 9.72 -4.94 21.22
C MET A 84 10.57 -4.20 22.24
N ASP A 85 10.23 -2.95 22.58
CA ASP A 85 10.92 -2.19 23.63
C ASP A 85 10.70 -2.78 25.04
N LEU A 86 9.54 -3.40 25.27
CA LEU A 86 9.21 -4.05 26.54
C LEU A 86 9.85 -5.43 26.68
N LEU A 87 10.16 -6.11 25.57
CA LEU A 87 10.63 -7.50 25.57
C LEU A 87 11.95 -7.72 26.35
N PRO A 88 13.00 -6.87 26.25
CA PRO A 88 14.20 -7.02 27.07
C PRO A 88 13.91 -6.90 28.57
N ARG A 89 13.00 -5.98 28.96
CA ARG A 89 12.58 -5.79 30.35
C ARG A 89 11.80 -6.99 30.86
N LEU A 90 10.95 -7.59 30.01
CA LEU A 90 10.23 -8.82 30.30
C LEU A 90 11.19 -9.99 30.57
N ARG A 91 12.18 -10.19 29.71
CA ARG A 91 13.20 -11.25 29.88
C ARG A 91 14.01 -11.05 31.17
N SER A 92 14.47 -9.83 31.41
CA SER A 92 15.18 -9.50 32.67
C SER A 92 14.31 -9.70 33.91
N SER A 93 13.01 -9.42 33.82
CA SER A 93 12.07 -9.63 34.93
C SER A 93 11.80 -11.11 35.19
N ALA A 94 11.82 -11.93 34.14
CA ALA A 94 11.66 -13.38 34.27
C ALA A 94 12.90 -14.03 34.92
N SER A 95 14.11 -13.53 34.63
CA SER A 95 15.34 -14.01 35.27
C SER A 95 15.45 -13.64 36.76
N ASN A 96 14.86 -12.52 37.18
CA ASN A 96 14.85 -12.05 38.57
C ASN A 96 13.41 -11.86 39.09
N PRO A 97 12.67 -12.96 39.34
CA PRO A 97 11.28 -12.87 39.77
C PRO A 97 11.16 -12.41 41.22
N ALA A 98 10.05 -11.73 41.54
CA ALA A 98 9.70 -11.39 42.92
C ALA A 98 9.48 -12.65 43.78
N GLU A 99 10.00 -12.66 45.02
CA GLU A 99 9.92 -13.79 45.98
C GLU A 99 8.49 -14.32 46.23
N ASP A 100 7.47 -13.52 45.93
CA ASP A 100 6.07 -13.86 46.17
C ASP A 100 5.46 -14.76 45.07
N VAL A 101 6.15 -14.96 43.94
CA VAL A 101 5.64 -15.64 42.74
C VAL A 101 6.47 -16.89 42.39
N PRO A 102 5.83 -18.04 42.09
CA PRO A 102 6.56 -19.23 41.63
C PRO A 102 7.31 -18.99 40.31
N ILE A 103 8.60 -19.34 40.26
CA ILE A 103 9.46 -19.20 39.08
C ILE A 103 8.84 -19.92 37.87
N THR A 104 8.24 -21.10 38.09
CA THR A 104 7.59 -21.89 37.04
C THR A 104 6.43 -21.18 36.35
N ASP A 105 5.71 -20.31 37.05
CA ASP A 105 4.59 -19.57 36.47
C ASP A 105 5.07 -18.32 35.73
N VAL A 106 6.19 -17.74 36.19
CA VAL A 106 6.90 -16.68 35.49
C VAL A 106 7.45 -17.18 34.14
N ASP A 107 8.07 -18.37 34.13
CA ASP A 107 8.57 -19.00 32.91
C ASP A 107 7.46 -19.31 31.91
N LYS A 108 6.33 -19.85 32.38
CA LYS A 108 5.15 -20.13 31.54
C LYS A 108 4.59 -18.88 30.88
N GLY A 109 4.52 -17.77 31.61
CA GLY A 109 4.01 -16.52 31.06
C GLY A 109 5.00 -15.82 30.13
N LEU A 110 6.30 -15.91 30.39
CA LEU A 110 7.32 -15.48 29.42
C LEU A 110 7.21 -16.30 28.12
N ALA A 111 7.08 -17.62 28.22
CA ALA A 111 6.85 -18.48 27.07
C ALA A 111 5.57 -18.12 26.31
N ALA A 112 4.48 -17.76 27.01
CA ALA A 112 3.26 -17.30 26.38
C ALA A 112 3.48 -16.02 25.55
N ILE A 113 4.21 -15.04 26.09
CA ILE A 113 4.52 -13.79 25.39
C ILE A 113 5.40 -14.04 24.15
N GLU A 114 6.42 -14.89 24.26
CA GLU A 114 7.27 -15.25 23.09
C GLU A 114 6.45 -15.95 22.00
N ASN A 115 5.59 -16.91 22.37
CA ASN A 115 4.68 -17.57 21.42
C ASN A 115 3.71 -16.58 20.75
N LEU A 116 3.28 -15.55 21.47
CA LEU A 116 2.44 -14.47 20.95
C LEU A 116 3.17 -13.56 19.98
N ILE A 117 4.39 -13.14 20.33
CA ILE A 117 5.24 -12.34 19.43
C ILE A 117 5.52 -13.13 18.15
N HIS A 118 5.75 -14.43 18.25
CA HIS A 118 5.89 -15.30 17.07
C HIS A 118 4.64 -15.29 16.20
N MET A 119 3.45 -15.42 16.80
CA MET A 119 2.20 -15.32 16.06
C MET A 119 2.07 -13.97 15.32
N LEU A 120 2.41 -12.86 15.99
CA LEU A 120 2.40 -11.53 15.37
C LEU A 120 3.36 -11.45 14.18
N VAL A 121 4.61 -11.88 14.35
CA VAL A 121 5.64 -11.83 13.30
C VAL A 121 5.21 -12.64 12.07
N VAL A 122 4.70 -13.86 12.27
CA VAL A 122 4.25 -14.74 11.18
C VAL A 122 3.08 -14.12 10.40
N LYS A 123 2.22 -13.33 11.04
CA LYS A 123 1.06 -12.69 10.39
C LYS A 123 1.43 -11.48 9.52
N ARG A 124 2.58 -10.85 9.76
CA ARG A 124 2.98 -9.62 9.03
C ARG A 124 3.20 -9.88 7.55
N LEU A 125 3.84 -10.98 7.17
CA LEU A 125 4.15 -11.28 5.77
C LEU A 125 2.87 -11.47 4.91
N PRO A 126 1.91 -12.35 5.27
CA PRO A 126 0.67 -12.48 4.51
C PRO A 126 -0.14 -11.18 4.42
N LEU A 127 -0.17 -10.38 5.49
CA LEU A 127 -0.91 -9.12 5.52
C LEU A 127 -0.27 -8.05 4.62
N ASN A 128 1.07 -7.96 4.63
CA ASN A 128 1.82 -7.06 3.74
C ASN A 128 1.65 -7.44 2.26
N LEU A 129 1.77 -8.73 1.93
CA LEU A 129 1.54 -9.23 0.57
C LEU A 129 0.12 -8.90 0.09
N TYR A 130 -0.88 -9.11 0.95
CA TYR A 130 -2.27 -8.79 0.62
C TYR A 130 -2.50 -7.29 0.38
N ALA A 131 -1.82 -6.42 1.13
CA ALA A 131 -1.90 -4.97 0.94
C ALA A 131 -1.30 -4.53 -0.41
N PHE A 132 -0.16 -5.12 -0.81
CA PHE A 132 0.41 -4.87 -2.15
C PHE A 132 -0.49 -5.39 -3.27
N GLU A 133 -1.06 -6.58 -3.10
CA GLU A 133 -2.00 -7.14 -4.07
C GLU A 133 -3.26 -6.27 -4.16
N TYR A 134 -3.76 -5.74 -3.05
CA TYR A 134 -4.89 -4.80 -3.04
C TYR A 134 -4.58 -3.47 -3.76
N ALA A 135 -3.40 -2.90 -3.55
CA ALA A 135 -2.98 -1.70 -4.29
C ALA A 135 -2.94 -1.96 -5.80
N LYS A 136 -2.38 -3.10 -6.22
CA LYS A 136 -2.37 -3.52 -7.64
C LYS A 136 -3.78 -3.77 -8.18
N LEU A 137 -4.67 -4.38 -7.40
CA LEU A 137 -6.05 -4.58 -7.80
C LEU A 137 -6.74 -3.24 -8.09
N ASN A 138 -6.53 -2.23 -7.24
CA ASN A 138 -7.06 -0.88 -7.48
C ASN A 138 -6.52 -0.26 -8.77
N GLU A 139 -5.22 -0.37 -9.04
CA GLU A 139 -4.62 0.12 -10.28
C GLU A 139 -5.26 -0.52 -11.52
N VAL A 140 -5.40 -1.85 -11.52
CA VAL A 140 -6.00 -2.59 -12.64
C VAL A 140 -7.50 -2.29 -12.76
N TYR A 141 -8.22 -2.11 -11.65
CA TYR A 141 -9.62 -1.69 -11.65
C TYR A 141 -9.82 -0.27 -12.21
N LEU A 142 -8.94 0.67 -11.88
CA LEU A 142 -8.99 2.02 -12.46
C LEU A 142 -8.79 1.97 -13.98
N ASN A 143 -7.91 1.09 -14.46
CA ASN A 143 -7.78 0.85 -15.90
C ASN A 143 -9.09 0.30 -16.49
N LEU A 144 -9.75 -0.68 -15.86
CA LEU A 144 -11.06 -1.17 -16.31
C LEU A 144 -12.10 -0.04 -16.41
N LEU A 145 -12.14 0.88 -15.44
CA LEU A 145 -13.04 2.02 -15.46
C LEU A 145 -12.75 2.99 -16.62
N VAL A 146 -11.49 3.17 -16.99
CA VAL A 146 -11.13 3.94 -18.19
C VAL A 146 -11.75 3.27 -19.40
N CYS A 147 -11.55 1.97 -19.61
CA CYS A 147 -12.16 1.21 -20.71
C CYS A 147 -13.70 1.33 -20.72
N ALA A 148 -14.34 1.22 -19.55
CA ALA A 148 -15.79 1.28 -19.42
C ALA A 148 -16.40 2.64 -19.81
N ARG A 149 -15.64 3.74 -19.68
CA ARG A 149 -16.10 5.10 -19.99
C ARG A 149 -15.83 5.52 -21.44
N MET A 150 -15.09 4.74 -22.20
CA MET A 150 -14.66 5.10 -23.56
C MET A 150 -15.85 5.34 -24.51
N ALA A 151 -16.85 4.44 -24.53
CA ALA A 151 -18.04 4.63 -25.37
C ALA A 151 -18.81 5.91 -25.01
N ALA A 152 -18.95 6.22 -23.71
CA ALA A 152 -19.63 7.44 -23.25
C ALA A 152 -18.88 8.71 -23.68
N ASN A 153 -17.54 8.65 -23.69
CA ASN A 153 -16.67 9.75 -24.10
C ASN A 153 -16.38 9.78 -25.61
N ARG A 154 -16.98 8.88 -26.41
CA ARG A 154 -16.71 8.71 -27.85
C ARG A 154 -15.24 8.46 -28.17
N GLN A 155 -14.54 7.74 -27.29
CA GLN A 155 -13.14 7.38 -27.44
C GLN A 155 -13.01 5.97 -28.01
N GLN A 156 -11.98 5.74 -28.82
CA GLN A 156 -11.64 4.42 -29.35
C GLN A 156 -10.29 3.93 -28.83
N PHE A 157 -10.12 2.61 -28.81
CA PHE A 157 -8.82 2.00 -28.54
C PHE A 157 -7.84 2.30 -29.68
N VAL A 158 -6.62 2.67 -29.30
CA VAL A 158 -5.53 2.83 -30.27
C VAL A 158 -5.20 1.45 -30.87
N PRO A 159 -4.98 1.32 -32.20
CA PRO A 159 -4.56 0.06 -32.81
C PRO A 159 -3.26 -0.48 -32.21
N LYS A 160 -3.16 -1.81 -32.09
CA LYS A 160 -2.00 -2.53 -31.53
C LYS A 160 -0.66 -2.09 -32.16
N GLY A 161 -0.64 -1.86 -33.48
CA GLY A 161 0.55 -1.41 -34.21
C GLY A 161 1.09 -0.04 -33.76
N ARG A 162 0.22 0.86 -33.26
CA ARG A 162 0.60 2.21 -32.83
C ARG A 162 0.89 2.32 -31.32
N ARG A 163 0.55 1.30 -30.52
CA ARG A 163 0.71 1.34 -29.06
C ARG A 163 2.16 1.54 -28.60
N ARG A 164 3.12 0.87 -29.25
CA ARG A 164 4.53 0.91 -28.83
C ARG A 164 5.14 2.31 -29.04
N SER A 165 4.87 2.92 -30.18
CA SER A 165 5.29 4.29 -30.48
C SER A 165 4.61 5.28 -29.54
N LEU A 166 3.29 5.16 -29.31
CA LEU A 166 2.57 6.02 -28.36
C LEU A 166 3.08 5.90 -26.92
N LEU A 167 3.37 4.68 -26.42
CA LEU A 167 3.86 4.50 -25.05
C LEU A 167 5.23 5.16 -24.87
N LYS A 168 6.13 4.98 -25.85
CA LYS A 168 7.44 5.63 -25.88
C LYS A 168 7.27 7.16 -25.92
N ASN A 169 6.43 7.66 -26.82
CA ASN A 169 6.21 9.10 -27.00
C ASN A 169 5.56 9.73 -25.77
N LYS A 170 4.61 9.03 -25.14
CA LYS A 170 3.99 9.44 -23.87
C LYS A 170 5.04 9.53 -22.76
N GLN A 171 5.88 8.52 -22.59
CA GLN A 171 6.93 8.53 -21.58
C GLN A 171 7.94 9.67 -21.81
N THR A 172 8.42 9.82 -23.04
CA THR A 172 9.37 10.88 -23.41
C THR A 172 8.76 12.28 -23.29
N ALA A 173 7.52 12.48 -23.78
CA ALA A 173 6.83 13.76 -23.71
C ALA A 173 6.57 14.23 -22.27
N ILE A 174 6.20 13.30 -21.38
CA ILE A 174 5.78 13.63 -20.01
C ILE A 174 6.96 13.68 -19.06
N ASN A 175 7.84 12.67 -19.07
CA ASN A 175 8.85 12.53 -18.03
C ASN A 175 10.14 13.27 -18.36
N GLU A 176 10.49 13.39 -19.64
CA GLU A 176 11.79 13.90 -20.07
C GLU A 176 11.66 15.32 -20.62
N THR A 177 10.83 15.54 -21.64
CA THR A 177 10.80 16.85 -22.30
C THR A 177 10.05 17.89 -21.48
N LYS A 178 8.92 17.55 -20.86
CA LYS A 178 8.12 18.50 -20.08
C LYS A 178 8.84 18.99 -18.82
N THR A 179 9.41 18.08 -18.04
CA THR A 179 10.06 18.40 -16.76
C THR A 179 11.28 19.31 -16.97
N TRP A 180 12.12 18.99 -17.96
CA TRP A 180 13.28 19.80 -18.31
C TRP A 180 12.89 21.14 -18.93
N LEU A 181 11.93 21.17 -19.85
CA LEU A 181 11.45 22.41 -20.43
C LEU A 181 10.91 23.38 -19.37
N GLU A 182 10.13 22.89 -18.40
CA GLU A 182 9.62 23.71 -17.30
C GLU A 182 10.77 24.31 -16.47
N GLN A 183 11.79 23.52 -16.12
CA GLN A 183 12.95 23.99 -15.37
C GLN A 183 13.78 25.00 -16.17
N LEU A 184 14.01 24.76 -17.45
CA LEU A 184 14.76 25.65 -18.34
C LEU A 184 14.05 27.00 -18.52
N VAL A 185 12.73 27.01 -18.70
CA VAL A 185 11.93 28.24 -18.82
C VAL A 185 11.94 29.02 -17.50
N LYS A 186 11.86 28.34 -16.34
CA LYS A 186 12.02 28.98 -15.02
C LYS A 186 13.41 29.60 -14.84
N TYR A 187 14.46 28.89 -15.26
CA TYR A 187 15.83 29.39 -15.20
C TYR A 187 16.04 30.60 -16.11
N ALA A 188 15.52 30.56 -17.33
CA ALA A 188 15.54 31.69 -18.27
C ALA A 188 14.84 32.91 -17.68
N LYS A 189 13.64 32.73 -17.08
CA LYS A 189 12.93 33.81 -16.38
C LYS A 189 13.75 34.39 -15.23
N SER A 190 14.38 33.55 -14.41
CA SER A 190 15.25 33.99 -13.31
C SER A 190 16.40 34.85 -13.82
N THR A 191 17.01 34.42 -14.93
CA THR A 191 18.11 35.15 -15.59
C THR A 191 17.66 36.52 -16.09
N LEU A 192 16.48 36.62 -16.72
CA LEU A 192 15.90 37.89 -17.15
C LEU A 192 15.57 38.81 -15.96
N ASN A 193 15.10 38.27 -14.85
CA ASN A 193 14.88 39.04 -13.63
C ASN A 193 16.19 39.59 -13.04
N SER A 194 17.27 38.81 -13.07
CA SER A 194 18.61 39.29 -12.69
C SER A 194 19.10 40.39 -13.62
N ILE A 195 18.85 40.29 -14.92
CA ILE A 195 19.18 41.34 -15.90
C ILE A 195 18.38 42.63 -15.62
N ASN A 196 17.10 42.51 -15.25
CA ASN A 196 16.26 43.64 -14.87
C ASN A 196 16.77 44.37 -13.62
N TYR A 197 17.43 43.66 -12.70
CA TYR A 197 18.08 44.27 -11.53
C TYR A 197 19.19 45.25 -11.91
N PHE A 198 19.86 45.04 -13.05
CA PHE A 198 20.89 45.93 -13.59
C PHE A 198 20.34 47.07 -14.47
N ASN A 199 19.08 47.49 -14.26
CA ASN A 199 18.38 48.56 -14.99
C ASN A 199 18.13 48.31 -16.49
N HIS A 200 18.19 47.06 -16.93
CA HIS A 200 17.70 46.69 -18.25
C HIS A 200 16.17 46.43 -18.21
N LYS A 201 15.48 46.60 -19.33
CA LYS A 201 14.04 46.30 -19.48
C LYS A 201 13.85 45.03 -20.32
N ALA A 202 14.15 43.88 -19.74
CA ALA A 202 13.90 42.59 -20.35
C ALA A 202 12.44 42.16 -20.12
N ASN A 203 11.74 41.84 -21.21
CA ASN A 203 10.35 41.39 -21.18
C ASN A 203 10.27 39.90 -20.78
N THR A 204 9.63 39.60 -19.65
CA THR A 204 9.44 38.22 -19.16
C THR A 204 8.10 37.60 -19.53
N ASN A 205 7.17 38.37 -20.12
CA ASN A 205 5.79 37.94 -20.33
C ASN A 205 5.68 36.71 -21.25
N ALA A 206 6.57 36.59 -22.25
CA ALA A 206 6.61 35.43 -23.13
C ALA A 206 6.91 34.13 -22.37
N PHE A 207 7.85 34.17 -21.41
CA PHE A 207 8.22 33.03 -20.58
C PHE A 207 7.11 32.69 -19.58
N ASP A 208 6.40 33.70 -19.07
CA ASP A 208 5.23 33.50 -18.21
C ASP A 208 4.08 32.81 -18.95
N GLN A 209 3.80 33.23 -20.19
CA GLN A 209 2.81 32.58 -21.04
C GLN A 209 3.18 31.14 -21.36
N ILE A 210 4.47 30.85 -21.59
CA ILE A 210 4.96 29.48 -21.80
C ILE A 210 4.73 28.64 -20.54
N LEU A 211 5.07 29.14 -19.33
CA LEU A 211 4.85 28.41 -18.08
C LEU A 211 3.37 28.14 -17.81
N VAL A 212 2.47 29.09 -18.11
CA VAL A 212 1.02 28.89 -17.99
C VAL A 212 0.56 27.76 -18.91
N LYS A 213 0.97 27.78 -20.18
CA LYS A 213 0.61 26.72 -21.15
C LYS A 213 1.19 25.36 -20.78
N ILE A 214 2.40 25.27 -20.22
CA ILE A 214 3.00 24.02 -19.71
C ILE A 214 2.13 23.43 -18.58
N ASN A 215 1.61 24.29 -17.70
CA ASN A 215 0.73 23.88 -16.60
C ASN A 215 -0.68 23.49 -17.09
N GLU A 216 -1.21 24.13 -18.13
CA GLU A 216 -2.50 23.71 -18.73
C GLU A 216 -2.43 22.28 -19.30
N LEU A 217 -1.28 21.91 -19.86
CA LEU A 217 -0.99 20.55 -20.36
C LEU A 217 -0.81 19.52 -19.23
N SER A 218 -0.72 19.91 -17.95
CA SER A 218 -0.61 18.94 -16.84
C SER A 218 -1.91 18.22 -16.49
N ASN A 219 -3.04 18.69 -17.01
CA ASN A 219 -4.36 18.21 -16.59
C ASN A 219 -4.93 17.10 -17.48
N SER A 220 -4.28 16.76 -18.60
CA SER A 220 -4.64 15.55 -19.35
C SER A 220 -4.15 14.33 -18.59
N ASN A 221 -5.10 13.52 -18.11
CA ASN A 221 -4.90 12.34 -17.28
C ASN A 221 -3.96 11.32 -17.95
N THR A 222 -2.66 11.42 -17.65
CA THR A 222 -1.63 10.65 -18.34
C THR A 222 -1.14 9.43 -17.57
N ASN A 223 -1.73 9.12 -16.42
CA ASN A 223 -1.28 7.97 -15.61
C ASN A 223 -1.99 6.65 -15.94
N SER A 224 -2.98 6.62 -16.84
CA SER A 224 -3.60 5.35 -17.25
C SER A 224 -2.66 4.54 -18.16
N ALA A 225 -2.58 3.24 -17.92
CA ALA A 225 -1.86 2.32 -18.81
C ALA A 225 -2.57 2.14 -20.17
N ILE A 226 -3.86 2.47 -20.22
CA ILE A 226 -4.68 2.37 -21.43
C ILE A 226 -4.47 3.60 -22.31
N LEU A 227 -4.10 3.32 -23.56
CA LEU A 227 -3.95 4.29 -24.63
C LEU A 227 -5.27 4.42 -25.41
N THR A 228 -5.82 5.63 -25.39
CA THR A 228 -7.03 6.03 -26.12
C THR A 228 -6.68 7.07 -27.18
N ASN A 229 -7.60 7.36 -28.10
CA ASN A 229 -7.41 8.43 -29.08
C ASN A 229 -7.17 9.81 -28.44
N GLU A 230 -7.66 10.07 -27.22
CA GLU A 230 -7.32 11.30 -26.49
C GLU A 230 -5.83 11.39 -26.15
N VAL A 231 -5.17 10.27 -25.88
CA VAL A 231 -3.72 10.24 -25.66
C VAL A 231 -2.98 10.54 -26.96
N GLU A 232 -3.49 10.05 -28.09
CA GLU A 232 -2.98 10.39 -29.42
C GLU A 232 -3.14 11.90 -29.70
N GLU A 233 -4.34 12.44 -29.50
CA GLU A 233 -4.60 13.88 -29.62
C GLU A 233 -3.74 14.71 -28.67
N ALA A 234 -3.54 14.25 -27.43
CA ALA A 234 -2.68 14.93 -26.46
C ALA A 234 -1.22 14.95 -26.90
N ILE A 235 -0.71 13.88 -27.51
CA ILE A 235 0.66 13.83 -28.06
C ILE A 235 0.78 14.80 -29.24
N VAL A 236 -0.20 14.82 -30.15
CA VAL A 236 -0.23 15.76 -31.28
C VAL A 236 -0.32 17.21 -30.79
N ASN A 237 -1.16 17.48 -29.80
CA ASN A 237 -1.27 18.80 -29.18
C ASN A 237 0.04 19.22 -28.49
N TYR A 238 0.75 18.28 -27.88
CA TYR A 238 2.06 18.54 -27.28
C TYR A 238 3.12 18.84 -28.34
N GLU A 239 3.12 18.12 -29.47
CA GLU A 239 4.00 18.42 -30.60
C GLU A 239 3.73 19.82 -31.16
N ASN A 240 2.47 20.17 -31.39
CA ASN A 240 2.06 21.51 -31.82
C ASN A 240 2.45 22.60 -30.81
N PHE A 241 2.36 22.30 -29.52
CA PHE A 241 2.79 23.20 -28.45
C PHE A 241 4.30 23.47 -28.49
N LEU A 242 5.11 22.45 -28.73
CA LEU A 242 6.57 22.59 -28.86
C LEU A 242 6.93 23.45 -30.08
N VAL A 243 6.22 23.29 -31.20
CA VAL A 243 6.37 24.16 -32.38
C VAL A 243 6.02 25.61 -32.03
N ASN A 244 4.91 25.83 -31.32
CA ASN A 244 4.49 27.17 -30.88
C ASN A 244 5.54 27.85 -29.98
N ILE A 245 6.11 27.12 -29.01
CA ILE A 245 7.19 27.67 -28.16
C ILE A 245 8.38 28.10 -29.01
N ARG A 246 8.78 27.28 -29.99
CA ARG A 246 9.89 27.60 -30.88
C ARG A 246 9.63 28.89 -31.65
N GLU A 247 8.42 29.10 -32.15
CA GLU A 247 8.04 30.34 -32.83
C GLU A 247 8.06 31.55 -31.89
N VAL A 248 7.49 31.41 -30.67
CA VAL A 248 7.47 32.47 -29.66
C VAL A 248 8.88 32.87 -29.24
N LEU A 249 9.77 31.91 -28.98
CA LEU A 249 11.15 32.17 -28.60
C LEU A 249 11.96 32.80 -29.74
N ASN A 250 11.75 32.37 -30.99
CA ASN A 250 12.39 32.99 -32.15
C ASN A 250 11.93 34.43 -32.37
N THR A 251 10.65 34.71 -32.17
CA THR A 251 10.10 36.08 -32.28
C THR A 251 10.67 36.97 -31.18
N TRP A 252 10.65 36.48 -29.93
CA TRP A 252 11.22 37.20 -28.79
C TRP A 252 12.71 37.48 -28.97
N LYS A 253 13.48 36.52 -29.52
CA LYS A 253 14.89 36.69 -29.85
C LYS A 253 15.14 37.86 -30.81
N GLN A 254 14.28 38.01 -31.84
CA GLN A 254 14.39 39.10 -32.81
C GLN A 254 14.03 40.45 -32.20
N GLU A 255 13.05 40.49 -31.30
CA GLU A 255 12.64 41.71 -30.59
C GLU A 255 13.66 42.15 -29.52
N HIS A 256 14.42 41.20 -28.96
CA HIS A 256 15.33 41.42 -27.82
C HIS A 256 16.75 40.90 -28.07
N LEU A 257 17.41 41.41 -29.12
CA LEU A 257 18.76 40.99 -29.54
C LEU A 257 19.82 41.00 -28.43
N SER A 258 19.75 41.94 -27.48
CA SER A 258 20.71 42.04 -26.36
C SER A 258 20.63 40.86 -25.38
N PHE A 259 19.52 40.14 -25.36
CA PHE A 259 19.26 39.03 -24.45
C PHE A 259 18.93 37.73 -25.21
N ALA A 260 19.21 37.70 -26.51
CA ALA A 260 18.98 36.57 -27.41
C ALA A 260 19.53 35.24 -26.87
N PHE A 261 20.68 35.29 -26.19
CA PHE A 261 21.34 34.12 -25.60
C PHE A 261 20.43 33.34 -24.63
N VAL A 262 19.49 34.00 -23.95
CA VAL A 262 18.56 33.36 -23.02
C VAL A 262 17.58 32.45 -23.76
N ALA A 263 17.07 32.90 -24.91
CA ALA A 263 16.22 32.10 -25.77
C ALA A 263 17.03 31.02 -26.50
N ASP A 264 18.27 31.31 -26.90
CA ASP A 264 19.15 30.38 -27.60
C ASP A 264 19.45 29.12 -26.77
N VAL A 265 19.66 29.24 -25.46
CA VAL A 265 19.86 28.07 -24.58
C VAL A 265 18.69 27.08 -24.64
N ILE A 266 17.44 27.58 -24.67
CA ILE A 266 16.25 26.72 -24.75
C ILE A 266 16.10 26.17 -26.17
N LEU A 267 16.29 27.00 -27.19
CA LEU A 267 16.17 26.60 -28.60
C LEU A 267 17.22 25.53 -28.97
N ASP A 268 18.45 25.68 -28.51
CA ASP A 268 19.54 24.72 -28.73
C ASP A 268 19.26 23.40 -28.03
N TRP A 269 18.79 23.44 -26.78
CA TRP A 269 18.35 22.24 -26.07
C TRP A 269 17.23 21.53 -26.84
N MET A 270 16.18 22.26 -27.25
CA MET A 270 15.10 21.68 -28.06
C MET A 270 15.66 21.04 -29.34
N ASN A 271 16.52 21.74 -30.08
CA ASN A 271 17.08 21.23 -31.33
C ASN A 271 17.93 19.96 -31.14
N GLN A 272 18.69 19.86 -30.05
CA GLN A 272 19.48 18.68 -29.72
C GLN A 272 18.58 17.47 -29.37
N GLU A 273 17.55 17.68 -28.56
CA GLU A 273 16.60 16.63 -28.16
C GLU A 273 15.76 16.11 -29.33
N PHE A 274 15.33 16.98 -30.26
CA PHE A 274 14.58 16.55 -31.45
C PHE A 274 15.48 15.93 -32.54
N SER A 275 16.78 16.24 -32.55
CA SER A 275 17.74 15.67 -33.52
C SER A 275 18.34 14.33 -33.07
N SER A 276 18.38 14.06 -31.75
CA SER A 276 18.98 12.87 -31.16
C SER A 276 18.08 11.62 -31.19
N GLY A 277 16.86 11.71 -31.73
CA GLY A 277 15.98 10.55 -31.95
C GLY A 277 14.63 10.58 -31.21
N ILE A 278 14.25 11.70 -30.59
CA ILE A 278 12.88 11.91 -30.08
C ILE A 278 11.99 12.31 -31.27
N SER A 279 11.57 11.30 -32.05
CA SER A 279 10.48 11.48 -32.99
C SER A 279 9.17 11.16 -32.28
N LEU A 280 8.34 12.18 -32.05
CA LEU A 280 6.95 12.00 -31.58
C LEU A 280 6.04 11.44 -32.68
N LYS A 281 6.60 11.08 -33.85
CA LYS A 281 5.87 10.46 -34.94
C LYS A 281 5.29 9.13 -34.48
N ILE A 282 4.04 8.94 -34.82
CA ILE A 282 3.30 7.73 -34.51
C ILE A 282 3.59 6.74 -35.65
N GLU A 283 4.51 5.82 -35.39
CA GLU A 283 4.84 4.76 -36.33
C GLU A 283 3.79 3.65 -36.26
N GLU A 284 3.39 3.15 -37.44
CA GLU A 284 2.58 1.94 -37.57
C GLU A 284 3.48 0.71 -37.52
N GLY A 285 3.42 -0.04 -36.42
CA GLY A 285 4.05 -1.34 -36.30
C GLY A 285 3.37 -2.38 -37.21
N SER A 286 4.15 -3.33 -37.70
CA SER A 286 3.66 -4.45 -38.52
C SER A 286 2.69 -5.31 -37.72
N ILE A 287 1.43 -5.40 -38.15
CA ILE A 287 0.43 -6.31 -37.57
C ILE A 287 0.49 -7.60 -38.39
N SER A 288 0.76 -8.74 -37.74
CA SER A 288 0.61 -10.05 -38.41
C SER A 288 -0.87 -10.34 -38.63
N ALA A 289 -1.24 -10.74 -39.85
CA ALA A 289 -2.62 -10.90 -40.33
C ALA A 289 -3.42 -12.09 -39.73
N GLY A 290 -3.21 -12.42 -38.46
CA GLY A 290 -3.93 -13.50 -37.75
C GLY A 290 -4.02 -13.30 -36.23
N ASP A 291 -3.78 -12.07 -35.76
CA ASP A 291 -3.61 -11.73 -34.33
C ASP A 291 -4.79 -10.90 -33.78
N GLU A 292 -5.89 -10.78 -34.55
CA GLU A 292 -7.08 -10.03 -34.15
C GLU A 292 -7.89 -10.83 -33.14
N THR A 293 -7.81 -10.41 -31.88
CA THR A 293 -8.69 -10.87 -30.81
C THR A 293 -10.13 -10.50 -31.15
N THR A 294 -11.06 -11.43 -31.05
CA THR A 294 -12.48 -11.15 -31.33
C THR A 294 -13.22 -10.69 -30.08
N ILE A 295 -14.40 -10.10 -30.25
CA ILE A 295 -15.26 -9.70 -29.12
C ILE A 295 -15.65 -10.94 -28.29
N GLU A 296 -15.87 -12.09 -28.92
CA GLU A 296 -16.25 -13.34 -28.24
C GLU A 296 -15.15 -13.84 -27.31
N ASP A 297 -13.88 -13.63 -27.66
CA ASP A 297 -12.76 -13.98 -26.79
C ASP A 297 -12.72 -13.09 -25.54
N CYS A 298 -12.99 -11.79 -25.70
CA CYS A 298 -13.15 -10.88 -24.57
C CYS A 298 -14.34 -11.28 -23.69
N GLU A 299 -15.52 -11.49 -24.28
CA GLU A 299 -16.73 -11.88 -23.53
C GLU A 299 -16.49 -13.15 -22.70
N ARG A 300 -15.86 -14.17 -23.29
CA ARG A 300 -15.53 -15.42 -22.60
C ARG A 300 -14.62 -15.17 -21.39
N GLU A 301 -13.59 -14.36 -21.54
CA GLU A 301 -12.63 -14.09 -20.48
C GLU A 301 -13.23 -13.23 -19.35
N PHE A 302 -14.09 -12.27 -19.69
CA PHE A 302 -14.87 -11.49 -18.71
C PHE A 302 -15.92 -12.33 -17.98
N ARG A 303 -16.54 -13.31 -18.65
CA ARG A 303 -17.45 -14.27 -18.01
C ARG A 303 -16.72 -15.15 -17.02
N ASP A 304 -15.56 -15.69 -17.41
CA ASP A 304 -14.71 -16.48 -16.50
C ASP A 304 -14.26 -15.66 -15.29
N LEU A 305 -13.86 -14.40 -15.50
CA LEU A 305 -13.52 -13.47 -14.41
C LEU A 305 -14.69 -13.30 -13.45
N SER A 306 -15.90 -13.12 -13.98
CA SER A 306 -17.12 -12.98 -13.18
C SER A 306 -17.37 -14.24 -12.34
N SER A 307 -17.22 -15.43 -12.93
CA SER A 307 -17.31 -16.70 -12.20
C SER A 307 -16.24 -16.82 -11.11
N MET A 308 -15.00 -16.43 -11.37
CA MET A 308 -13.92 -16.45 -10.35
C MET A 308 -14.23 -15.52 -9.17
N ILE A 309 -14.74 -14.32 -9.44
CA ILE A 309 -15.15 -13.36 -8.40
C ILE A 309 -16.29 -13.96 -7.56
N LEU A 310 -17.33 -14.50 -8.20
CA LEU A 310 -18.46 -15.10 -7.49
C LEU A 310 -18.04 -16.27 -6.60
N VAL A 311 -17.13 -17.14 -7.09
CA VAL A 311 -16.57 -18.24 -6.28
C VAL A 311 -15.77 -17.71 -5.10
N SER A 312 -15.02 -16.61 -5.24
CA SER A 312 -14.32 -15.99 -4.13
C SER A 312 -15.31 -15.43 -3.09
N CYS A 313 -16.34 -14.72 -3.53
CA CYS A 313 -17.40 -14.22 -2.65
C CYS A 313 -18.09 -15.37 -1.89
N GLN A 314 -18.45 -16.46 -2.56
CA GLN A 314 -19.05 -17.64 -1.93
C GLN A 314 -18.15 -18.24 -0.84
N LYS A 315 -16.85 -18.39 -1.12
CA LYS A 315 -15.88 -18.90 -0.15
C LYS A 315 -15.72 -17.96 1.05
N ILE A 316 -15.75 -16.66 0.83
CA ILE A 316 -15.70 -15.67 1.92
C ILE A 316 -16.97 -15.76 2.78
N CYS A 317 -18.15 -15.90 2.19
CA CYS A 317 -19.40 -16.10 2.95
C CYS A 317 -19.36 -17.39 3.80
N GLN A 318 -18.88 -18.49 3.23
CA GLN A 318 -18.70 -19.74 3.99
C GLN A 318 -17.77 -19.56 5.19
N VAL A 319 -16.70 -18.77 5.05
CA VAL A 319 -15.82 -18.44 6.17
C VAL A 319 -16.54 -17.52 7.16
N SER A 320 -17.34 -16.55 6.72
CA SER A 320 -18.05 -15.65 7.64
C SER A 320 -19.04 -16.38 8.54
N ASP A 321 -19.74 -17.39 8.02
CA ASP A 321 -20.79 -18.14 8.72
C ASP A 321 -20.26 -18.99 9.89
N THR A 322 -18.94 -19.15 10.01
CA THR A 322 -18.33 -19.86 11.15
C THR A 322 -18.38 -18.99 12.41
N GLU A 323 -19.31 -19.25 13.33
CA GLU A 323 -19.34 -18.56 14.62
C GLU A 323 -18.21 -19.06 15.53
N ILE A 324 -17.52 -18.13 16.20
CA ILE A 324 -16.45 -18.42 17.17
C ILE A 324 -16.79 -17.64 18.42
N SER A 325 -17.06 -18.34 19.53
CA SER A 325 -17.28 -17.72 20.84
C SER A 325 -15.98 -17.59 21.59
N GLU A 326 -15.81 -16.51 22.38
CA GLU A 326 -14.69 -16.39 23.33
C GLU A 326 -14.80 -17.40 24.49
N GLU A 327 -15.97 -18.06 24.62
CA GLU A 327 -16.17 -19.16 25.55
C GLU A 327 -15.63 -20.50 25.03
N ASP A 328 -15.30 -20.59 23.74
CA ASP A 328 -14.79 -21.82 23.15
C ASP A 328 -13.30 -22.04 23.48
N ASP A 329 -12.89 -23.29 23.60
CA ASP A 329 -11.47 -23.63 23.70
C ASP A 329 -10.76 -23.30 22.37
N ASN A 330 -9.57 -22.73 22.47
CA ASN A 330 -8.74 -22.29 21.35
C ASN A 330 -9.35 -21.17 20.48
N TRP A 331 -10.33 -20.43 20.99
CA TRP A 331 -11.04 -19.37 20.24
C TRP A 331 -10.09 -18.39 19.55
N LEU A 332 -8.96 -18.03 20.18
CA LEU A 332 -8.00 -17.08 19.61
C LEU A 332 -7.32 -17.67 18.36
N LEU A 333 -6.87 -18.93 18.44
CA LEU A 333 -6.27 -19.63 17.29
C LEU A 333 -7.28 -19.74 16.14
N LEU A 334 -8.51 -20.15 16.45
CA LEU A 334 -9.60 -20.24 15.47
C LEU A 334 -9.89 -18.89 14.82
N LYS A 335 -9.92 -17.79 15.60
CA LYS A 335 -10.09 -16.44 15.08
C LYS A 335 -8.94 -16.05 14.15
N GLN A 336 -7.69 -16.38 14.51
CA GLN A 336 -6.53 -16.12 13.65
C GLN A 336 -6.51 -16.96 12.37
N GLU A 337 -7.01 -18.20 12.42
CA GLU A 337 -7.19 -19.07 11.24
C GLU A 337 -8.31 -18.58 10.34
N LYS A 338 -9.42 -18.09 10.92
CA LYS A 338 -10.51 -17.46 10.19
C LYS A 338 -10.06 -16.22 9.42
N VAL A 339 -9.29 -15.33 10.05
CA VAL A 339 -8.70 -14.14 9.37
C VAL A 339 -7.77 -14.56 8.22
N ALA A 340 -6.90 -15.55 8.45
CA ALA A 340 -6.04 -16.07 7.38
C ALA A 340 -6.85 -16.70 6.24
N SER A 341 -7.97 -17.33 6.55
CA SER A 341 -8.89 -17.91 5.58
C SER A 341 -9.60 -16.86 4.74
N PHE A 342 -9.94 -15.68 5.29
CA PHE A 342 -10.47 -14.57 4.49
C PHE A 342 -9.47 -14.08 3.44
N ILE A 343 -8.22 -13.84 3.85
CA ILE A 343 -7.13 -13.42 2.94
C ILE A 343 -6.95 -14.47 1.82
N LYS A 344 -6.89 -15.76 2.19
CA LYS A 344 -6.71 -16.84 1.21
C LYS A 344 -7.90 -17.02 0.28
N SER A 345 -9.13 -16.91 0.80
CA SER A 345 -10.37 -17.08 0.03
C SER A 345 -10.69 -15.90 -0.89
N SER A 346 -10.05 -14.75 -0.70
CA SER A 346 -10.13 -13.61 -1.61
C SER A 346 -9.56 -13.93 -2.99
N HIS A 347 -8.61 -14.87 -3.13
CA HIS A 347 -7.97 -15.24 -4.41
C HIS A 347 -7.45 -14.03 -5.23
N ILE A 348 -7.09 -12.95 -4.54
CA ILE A 348 -6.81 -11.63 -5.13
C ILE A 348 -5.75 -11.69 -6.24
N LYS A 349 -4.66 -12.42 -6.02
CA LYS A 349 -3.59 -12.61 -7.03
C LYS A 349 -4.10 -13.22 -8.33
N SER A 350 -4.97 -14.24 -8.23
CA SER A 350 -5.52 -14.94 -9.39
C SER A 350 -6.48 -14.04 -10.16
N ILE A 351 -7.32 -13.29 -9.44
CA ILE A 351 -8.28 -12.36 -10.02
C ILE A 351 -7.55 -11.17 -10.69
N ILE A 352 -6.49 -10.63 -10.08
CA ILE A 352 -5.63 -9.61 -10.71
C ILE A 352 -5.05 -10.13 -12.02
N SER A 353 -4.52 -11.36 -12.04
CA SER A 353 -3.96 -11.95 -13.26
C SER A 353 -5.01 -12.09 -14.35
N LYS A 354 -6.22 -12.56 -14.01
CA LYS A 354 -7.33 -12.71 -14.97
C LYS A 354 -7.82 -11.35 -15.47
N LEU A 355 -7.98 -10.36 -14.59
CA LEU A 355 -8.40 -9.02 -14.95
C LEU A 355 -7.35 -8.31 -15.84
N SER A 356 -6.05 -8.48 -15.53
CA SER A 356 -4.97 -7.96 -16.39
C SER A 356 -5.02 -8.59 -17.79
N LYS A 357 -5.23 -9.91 -17.87
CA LYS A 357 -5.43 -10.61 -19.15
C LYS A 357 -6.66 -10.09 -19.91
N CYS A 358 -7.77 -9.81 -19.22
CA CYS A 358 -8.95 -9.21 -19.84
C CYS A 358 -8.60 -7.84 -20.47
N LEU A 359 -7.85 -7.00 -19.75
CA LEU A 359 -7.43 -5.70 -20.27
C LEU A 359 -6.44 -5.82 -21.45
N GLU A 360 -5.53 -6.80 -21.42
CA GLU A 360 -4.63 -7.08 -22.55
C GLU A 360 -5.40 -7.46 -23.83
N LEU A 361 -6.48 -8.24 -23.69
CA LEU A 361 -7.35 -8.59 -24.83
C LEU A 361 -8.15 -7.38 -25.32
N VAL A 362 -8.76 -6.62 -24.41
CA VAL A 362 -9.49 -5.39 -24.72
C VAL A 362 -8.61 -4.41 -25.51
N THR A 363 -7.34 -4.31 -25.13
CA THR A 363 -6.35 -3.45 -25.78
C THR A 363 -5.77 -4.04 -27.08
N SER A 364 -6.14 -5.26 -27.47
CA SER A 364 -5.72 -5.89 -28.72
C SER A 364 -6.79 -5.87 -29.81
N ILE A 365 -8.01 -5.44 -29.48
CA ILE A 365 -9.17 -5.43 -30.37
C ILE A 365 -9.09 -4.32 -31.44
N SER A 366 -9.74 -4.60 -32.59
CA SER A 366 -9.95 -3.65 -33.68
C SER A 366 -10.73 -2.40 -33.23
N PRO A 367 -10.41 -1.19 -33.72
CA PRO A 367 -11.13 0.04 -33.38
C PRO A 367 -12.63 -0.01 -33.67
N LEU A 368 -13.07 -0.83 -34.63
CA LEU A 368 -14.48 -1.00 -35.01
C LEU A 368 -15.32 -1.60 -33.89
N ASP A 369 -14.71 -2.46 -33.08
CA ASP A 369 -15.37 -3.20 -31.98
C ASP A 369 -15.20 -2.51 -30.62
N SER A 370 -14.48 -1.38 -30.60
CA SER A 370 -14.13 -0.62 -29.39
C SER A 370 -15.35 -0.25 -28.55
N ASP A 371 -16.46 0.13 -29.18
CA ASP A 371 -17.68 0.51 -28.48
C ASP A 371 -18.31 -0.70 -27.76
N MET A 372 -18.43 -1.84 -28.44
CA MET A 372 -19.01 -3.06 -27.82
C MET A 372 -18.17 -3.54 -26.63
N VAL A 373 -16.85 -3.51 -26.78
CA VAL A 373 -15.93 -3.90 -25.70
C VAL A 373 -15.97 -2.92 -24.53
N SER A 374 -16.12 -1.63 -24.80
CA SER A 374 -16.32 -0.62 -23.76
C SER A 374 -17.62 -0.87 -22.98
N HIS A 375 -18.72 -1.21 -23.67
CA HIS A 375 -19.97 -1.61 -23.01
C HIS A 375 -19.81 -2.91 -22.19
N LEU A 376 -19.03 -3.89 -22.67
CA LEU A 376 -18.71 -5.11 -21.91
C LEU A 376 -17.92 -4.80 -20.63
N CYS A 377 -16.94 -3.90 -20.71
CA CYS A 377 -16.20 -3.40 -19.55
C CYS A 377 -17.14 -2.69 -18.58
N ALA A 378 -18.04 -1.84 -19.08
CA ALA A 378 -19.04 -1.15 -18.28
C ALA A 378 -20.02 -2.10 -17.60
N PHE A 379 -20.45 -3.16 -18.29
CA PHE A 379 -21.32 -4.20 -17.75
C PHE A 379 -20.67 -4.98 -16.60
N THR A 380 -19.38 -5.29 -16.71
CA THR A 380 -18.64 -6.07 -15.70
C THR A 380 -18.08 -5.21 -14.56
N SER A 381 -17.91 -3.91 -14.77
CA SER A 381 -17.34 -2.98 -13.78
C SER A 381 -18.02 -3.00 -12.40
N PRO A 382 -19.36 -3.02 -12.27
CA PRO A 382 -20.02 -3.05 -10.96
C PRO A 382 -19.67 -4.30 -10.14
N LEU A 383 -19.50 -5.46 -10.80
CA LEU A 383 -19.10 -6.69 -10.11
C LEU A 383 -17.67 -6.58 -9.58
N VAL A 384 -16.75 -6.07 -10.40
CA VAL A 384 -15.35 -5.84 -10.01
C VAL A 384 -15.27 -4.80 -8.90
N GLU A 385 -16.04 -3.71 -8.97
CA GLU A 385 -16.12 -2.68 -7.92
C GLU A 385 -16.52 -3.27 -6.57
N ASN A 386 -17.57 -4.10 -6.54
CA ASN A 386 -17.99 -4.76 -5.30
C ASN A 386 -16.95 -5.75 -4.77
N TYR A 387 -16.21 -6.42 -5.67
CA TYR A 387 -15.10 -7.27 -5.28
C TYR A 387 -13.92 -6.47 -4.69
N VAL A 388 -13.58 -5.31 -5.27
CA VAL A 388 -12.58 -4.39 -4.70
C VAL A 388 -13.00 -3.95 -3.29
N LYS A 389 -14.27 -3.54 -3.12
CA LYS A 389 -14.83 -3.19 -1.80
C LYS A 389 -14.73 -4.34 -0.81
N LEU A 390 -15.06 -5.57 -1.24
CA LEU A 390 -14.92 -6.77 -0.41
C LEU A 390 -13.47 -6.99 0.05
N CYS A 391 -12.50 -6.86 -0.86
CA CYS A 391 -11.08 -6.97 -0.53
C CYS A 391 -10.62 -5.88 0.44
N SER A 392 -11.12 -4.65 0.28
CA SER A 392 -10.89 -3.56 1.23
C SER A 392 -11.40 -3.90 2.63
N ILE A 393 -12.60 -4.47 2.74
CA ILE A 393 -13.18 -4.89 4.03
C ILE A 393 -12.35 -6.01 4.66
N VAL A 394 -11.90 -7.00 3.86
CA VAL A 394 -11.03 -8.08 4.34
C VAL A 394 -9.70 -7.52 4.85
N LEU A 395 -9.09 -6.58 4.13
CA LEU A 395 -7.84 -5.94 4.52
C LEU A 395 -8.01 -5.16 5.82
N GLN A 396 -9.05 -4.32 5.90
CA GLN A 396 -9.35 -3.51 7.08
C GLN A 396 -9.57 -4.40 8.31
N LYS A 397 -10.43 -5.43 8.22
CA LYS A 397 -10.69 -6.34 9.35
C LYS A 397 -9.44 -7.12 9.76
N SER A 398 -8.57 -7.47 8.80
CA SER A 398 -7.32 -8.16 9.09
C SER A 398 -6.32 -7.24 9.81
N ALA A 399 -6.28 -5.96 9.41
CA ALA A 399 -5.47 -4.92 10.06
C ALA A 399 -5.99 -4.61 11.47
N GLU A 400 -7.30 -4.43 11.64
CA GLU A 400 -7.96 -4.24 12.94
C GLU A 400 -7.67 -5.42 13.89
N ASN A 401 -7.82 -6.66 13.42
CA ASN A 401 -7.47 -7.83 14.21
C ASN A 401 -5.98 -7.85 14.59
N TYR A 402 -5.08 -7.38 13.72
CA TYR A 402 -3.66 -7.26 14.04
C TYR A 402 -3.41 -6.20 15.12
N THR A 403 -3.99 -5.01 14.99
CA THR A 403 -3.84 -3.92 15.97
C THR A 403 -4.41 -4.30 17.32
N ASP A 404 -5.63 -4.84 17.37
CA ASP A 404 -6.29 -5.29 18.59
C ASP A 404 -5.46 -6.37 19.29
N LEU A 405 -4.91 -7.30 18.51
CA LEU A 405 -4.05 -8.35 19.04
C LEU A 405 -2.77 -7.75 19.64
N THR A 406 -2.10 -6.83 18.94
CA THR A 406 -0.90 -6.15 19.45
C THR A 406 -1.16 -5.32 20.71
N GLU A 407 -2.25 -4.56 20.76
CA GLU A 407 -2.61 -3.72 21.92
C GLU A 407 -2.88 -4.58 23.16
N ASN A 408 -3.66 -5.65 23.00
CA ASN A 408 -3.93 -6.62 24.05
C ASN A 408 -2.64 -7.28 24.54
N HIS A 409 -1.69 -7.54 23.64
CA HIS A 409 -0.38 -8.12 23.99
C HIS A 409 0.54 -7.16 24.74
N VAL A 410 0.56 -5.88 24.36
CA VAL A 410 1.26 -4.84 25.12
C VAL A 410 0.68 -4.77 26.53
N SER A 411 -0.65 -4.74 26.67
CA SER A 411 -1.34 -4.71 27.97
C SER A 411 -1.02 -5.95 28.82
N PHE A 412 -1.04 -7.14 28.22
CA PHE A 412 -0.66 -8.38 28.88
C PHE A 412 0.81 -8.38 29.31
N GLY A 413 1.72 -7.97 28.42
CA GLY A 413 3.15 -7.85 28.69
C GLY A 413 3.45 -6.87 29.82
N ILE A 414 2.83 -5.68 29.81
CA ILE A 414 2.96 -4.69 30.89
C ILE A 414 2.46 -5.28 32.21
N CYS A 415 1.30 -5.95 32.22
CA CYS A 415 0.78 -6.60 33.41
C CYS A 415 1.74 -7.67 33.92
N PHE A 416 2.34 -8.45 33.02
CA PHE A 416 3.30 -9.50 33.38
C PHE A 416 4.60 -8.95 33.96
N VAL A 417 5.19 -7.90 33.38
CA VAL A 417 6.33 -7.16 33.97
C VAL A 417 5.96 -6.69 35.38
N HIS A 418 4.75 -6.17 35.57
CA HIS A 418 4.31 -5.69 36.87
C HIS A 418 4.14 -6.81 37.90
N VAL A 419 3.64 -7.98 37.51
CA VAL A 419 3.52 -9.15 38.40
C VAL A 419 4.90 -9.72 38.75
N GLY A 420 5.76 -9.88 37.75
CA GLY A 420 7.09 -10.48 37.89
C GLY A 420 8.10 -9.60 38.63
N TYR A 421 8.08 -8.28 38.40
CA TYR A 421 9.09 -7.36 38.90
C TYR A 421 8.68 -6.59 40.16
N LYS A 422 7.43 -6.09 40.26
CA LYS A 422 7.01 -5.34 41.47
C LYS A 422 6.70 -6.31 42.60
N ARG A 423 7.65 -6.40 43.53
CA ARG A 423 7.43 -6.91 44.89
C ARG A 423 6.14 -6.31 45.44
N ILE A 424 5.32 -7.11 46.12
CA ILE A 424 4.28 -6.58 47.01
C ILE A 424 4.92 -5.90 48.25
N LEU A 425 6.25 -5.75 48.28
CA LEU A 425 7.04 -5.37 49.44
C LEU A 425 7.94 -4.17 49.13
N PHE A 426 7.64 -3.09 49.86
CA PHE A 426 8.53 -2.06 50.40
C PHE A 426 9.60 -1.45 49.49
N THR A 427 9.26 -0.27 48.97
CA THR A 427 10.07 0.94 49.18
C THR A 427 9.18 2.01 49.77
#